data_AF-A0A836KJ37-F1
#
_entry.id   AF-A0A836KJ37-F1
#
_cell.length_a   1.000
_cell.length_b   1.000
_cell.length_c   1.000
_cell.angle_alpha   90.00
_cell.angle_beta   90.00
_cell.angle_gamma   90.00
#
_symmetry.space_group_name_H-M   'P 1'
#
loop_
_entity.id
_entity.type
_entity.pdbx_description
1 polymer ?
#
loop_
_entity_poly.entity_id
_entity_poly.type
_entity_poly.pdbx_seq_one_letter_code
_entity_poly.pdbx_strand_id
1 'polypeptide(L)'
;MTSVSPSPCACSPPLHSSPVDAVEGFRESDRLLLSFISLSAAQSSIARSAEVVLDALLTSPATPSSPSASLDAAAERDHSADRLSDRYPEVRVLLHLHHLRCALRDLQECPAHARRTFFSIIQEHLTALAVVLPEPLFIAIASVLHRFLATDSDEVLAKDRCHVLEVQLIHIVEATQTELLRATKHLTMRAGVVTLRFHHDIPYL
;
A
#
# COMPACT_ATOMS: atom_id res chain seq x y z
N MET A 1 -71.22 0.53 -39.57
CA MET A 1 -71.23 0.51 -38.09
C MET A 1 -69.80 0.21 -37.63
N THR A 2 -69.26 1.05 -36.72
CA THR A 2 -67.96 0.99 -35.98
C THR A 2 -66.67 0.90 -36.84
N SER A 3 -65.86 1.95 -37.06
CA SER A 3 -65.03 2.77 -36.14
C SER A 3 -64.13 1.95 -35.21
N VAL A 4 -62.81 1.91 -35.47
CA VAL A 4 -61.70 2.37 -34.58
C VAL A 4 -60.36 2.38 -35.38
N SER A 5 -59.73 3.55 -35.47
CA SER A 5 -58.26 3.76 -35.46
C SER A 5 -57.96 4.58 -34.18
N PRO A 6 -56.73 4.79 -33.65
CA PRO A 6 -55.39 4.63 -34.26
C PRO A 6 -54.22 4.20 -33.32
N SER A 7 -53.01 4.16 -33.92
CA SER A 7 -51.73 4.70 -33.40
C SER A 7 -50.68 3.83 -32.64
N PRO A 8 -49.38 4.20 -32.79
CA PRO A 8 -48.21 3.39 -32.50
C PRO A 8 -47.61 3.69 -31.11
N CYS A 9 -47.18 2.66 -30.39
CA CYS A 9 -46.39 2.79 -29.16
C CYS A 9 -45.01 2.19 -29.44
N ALA A 10 -43.95 3.00 -29.52
CA ALA A 10 -43.28 3.74 -28.46
C ALA A 10 -41.95 3.04 -28.17
N CYS A 11 -40.87 3.81 -28.33
CA CYS A 11 -39.53 3.50 -27.90
C CYS A 11 -39.49 2.78 -26.54
N SER A 12 -38.64 1.77 -26.44
CA SER A 12 -38.03 1.41 -25.16
C SER A 12 -36.55 1.18 -25.44
N PRO A 13 -35.65 2.10 -25.04
CA PRO A 13 -34.23 1.79 -25.00
C PRO A 13 -33.97 0.69 -23.95
N PRO A 14 -32.94 -0.14 -24.14
CA PRO A 14 -32.62 -1.17 -23.17
C PRO A 14 -32.30 -0.51 -21.82
N LEU A 15 -33.00 -1.01 -20.79
CA LEU A 15 -32.82 -0.65 -19.40
C LEU A 15 -31.33 -0.69 -19.04
N HIS A 16 -30.88 0.45 -18.54
CA HIS A 16 -29.61 0.70 -17.89
C HIS A 16 -28.99 -0.57 -17.30
N SER A 17 -27.90 -1.02 -17.92
CA SER A 17 -26.86 -1.76 -17.24
C SER A 17 -26.47 -0.95 -16.01
N SER A 18 -26.76 -1.48 -14.82
CA SER A 18 -26.22 -0.97 -13.57
C SER A 18 -24.72 -0.75 -13.77
N PRO A 19 -24.18 0.46 -13.50
CA PRO A 19 -22.74 0.61 -13.51
C PRO A 19 -22.21 -0.34 -12.44
N VAL A 20 -21.33 -1.24 -12.85
CA VAL A 20 -20.40 -1.92 -11.95
C VAL A 20 -19.85 -0.84 -11.03
N ASP A 21 -20.03 -0.99 -9.71
CA ASP A 21 -19.67 -0.01 -8.67
C ASP A 21 -18.48 0.84 -9.11
N ALA A 22 -18.77 2.07 -9.53
CA ALA A 22 -17.74 2.97 -10.01
C ALA A 22 -16.88 3.31 -8.80
N VAL A 23 -15.68 2.74 -8.74
CA VAL A 23 -14.73 3.01 -7.66
C VAL A 23 -14.54 4.52 -7.58
N GLU A 24 -15.00 5.11 -6.47
CA GLU A 24 -15.03 6.55 -6.28
C GLU A 24 -13.59 7.10 -6.38
N GLY A 25 -13.35 8.02 -7.31
CA GLY A 25 -12.01 8.54 -7.57
C GLY A 25 -11.39 9.25 -6.36
N PHE A 26 -10.09 9.51 -6.42
CA PHE A 26 -9.42 10.28 -5.37
C PHE A 26 -10.01 11.68 -5.22
N ARG A 27 -10.16 12.14 -3.97
CA ARG A 27 -10.60 13.50 -3.67
C ARG A 27 -9.67 14.51 -4.31
N GLU A 28 -10.24 15.57 -4.85
CA GLU A 28 -9.49 16.59 -5.59
C GLU A 28 -8.47 17.30 -4.70
N SER A 29 -8.77 17.49 -3.42
CA SER A 29 -7.87 18.06 -2.40
C SER A 29 -6.59 17.23 -2.18
N ASP A 30 -6.66 15.91 -2.37
CA ASP A 30 -5.54 15.01 -2.08
C ASP A 30 -4.69 14.73 -3.33
N ARG A 31 -5.15 15.09 -4.53
CA ARG A 31 -4.51 14.72 -5.81
C ARG A 31 -3.06 15.17 -5.92
N LEU A 32 -2.73 16.38 -5.45
CA LEU A 32 -1.36 16.88 -5.48
C LEU A 32 -0.45 16.06 -4.56
N LEU A 33 -0.93 15.77 -3.35
CA LEU A 33 -0.18 14.98 -2.39
C LEU A 33 -0.02 13.53 -2.86
N LEU A 34 -1.07 12.93 -3.43
CA LEU A 34 -1.02 11.60 -4.05
C LEU A 34 -0.06 11.55 -5.25
N SER A 35 -0.05 12.58 -6.09
CA SER A 35 0.90 12.68 -7.21
C SER A 35 2.34 12.81 -6.72
N PHE A 36 2.55 13.52 -5.61
CA PHE A 36 3.88 13.64 -5.03
C PHE A 36 4.33 12.33 -4.36
N ILE A 37 3.43 11.66 -3.63
CA ILE A 37 3.65 10.32 -3.08
C ILE A 37 3.99 9.33 -4.20
N SER A 38 3.25 9.32 -5.31
CA SER A 38 3.49 8.38 -6.41
C SER A 38 4.83 8.63 -7.10
N LEU A 39 5.23 9.90 -7.27
CA LEU A 39 6.54 10.27 -7.79
C LEU A 39 7.67 9.84 -6.84
N SER A 40 7.55 10.15 -5.55
CA SER A 40 8.53 9.76 -4.54
C SER A 40 8.63 8.24 -4.41
N ALA A 41 7.51 7.52 -4.45
CA ALA A 41 7.46 6.06 -4.47
C ALA A 41 8.22 5.50 -5.68
N ALA A 42 7.92 5.97 -6.89
CA ALA A 42 8.60 5.53 -8.10
C ALA A 42 10.12 5.73 -8.07
N GLN A 43 10.59 6.81 -7.44
CA GLN A 43 12.02 7.14 -7.36
C GLN A 43 12.72 6.53 -6.15
N SER A 44 11.99 6.11 -5.11
CA SER A 44 12.56 5.67 -3.84
C SER A 44 13.41 4.39 -3.93
N SER A 45 13.23 3.57 -4.96
CA SER A 45 14.09 2.41 -5.24
C SER A 45 15.48 2.81 -5.72
N ILE A 46 15.62 3.98 -6.36
CA ILE A 46 16.86 4.42 -7.02
C ILE A 46 17.54 5.55 -6.24
N ALA A 47 16.78 6.40 -5.55
CA ALA A 47 17.28 7.59 -4.88
C ALA A 47 16.94 7.60 -3.39
N ARG A 48 17.97 7.63 -2.51
CA ARG A 48 17.77 7.73 -1.05
C ARG A 48 17.06 9.03 -0.63
N SER A 49 17.27 10.12 -1.37
CA SER A 49 16.54 11.38 -1.14
C SER A 49 15.03 11.22 -1.37
N ALA A 50 14.62 10.49 -2.41
CA ALA A 50 13.21 10.22 -2.68
C ALA A 50 12.56 9.32 -1.61
N GLU A 51 13.34 8.41 -1.01
CA GLU A 51 12.90 7.62 0.13
C GLU A 51 12.64 8.48 1.38
N VAL A 52 13.55 9.38 1.73
CA VAL A 52 13.36 10.29 2.88
C VAL A 52 12.14 11.18 2.67
N VAL A 53 11.94 11.68 1.45
CA VAL A 53 10.74 12.44 1.09
C VAL A 53 9.51 11.57 1.24
N LEU A 54 9.53 10.33 0.72
CA LEU A 54 8.39 9.42 0.81
C LEU A 54 8.04 9.08 2.26
N ASP A 55 9.04 8.82 3.11
CA ASP A 55 8.86 8.58 4.54
C ASP A 55 8.16 9.78 5.19
N ALA A 56 8.64 11.00 4.93
CA ALA A 56 8.01 12.22 5.43
C ALA A 56 6.56 12.37 4.94
N LEU A 57 6.25 12.06 3.68
CA LEU A 57 4.89 12.18 3.15
C LEU A 57 3.92 11.15 3.73
N LEU A 58 4.40 9.93 3.99
CA LEU A 58 3.58 8.84 4.49
C LEU A 58 3.40 8.87 6.01
N THR A 59 4.38 9.42 6.74
CA THR A 59 4.34 9.56 8.19
C THR A 59 3.75 10.90 8.64
N SER A 60 3.75 11.93 7.78
CA SER A 60 3.22 13.25 8.12
C SER A 60 1.72 13.16 8.43
N PRO A 61 1.26 13.70 9.58
CA PRO A 61 -0.16 13.92 9.79
C PRO A 61 -0.66 14.90 8.72
N ALA A 62 -1.76 14.56 8.03
CA ALA A 62 -2.35 15.42 7.02
C ALA A 62 -2.55 16.83 7.60
N THR A 63 -1.86 17.81 6.99
CA THR A 63 -1.68 19.24 7.29
C THR A 63 -2.31 19.89 8.55
N PRO A 64 -1.58 20.82 9.21
CA PRO A 64 -2.15 21.71 10.20
C PRO A 64 -3.23 22.58 9.57
N SER A 65 -4.45 22.48 10.09
CA SER A 65 -5.44 23.54 9.94
C SER A 65 -4.84 24.82 10.53
N SER A 66 -4.97 25.94 9.85
CA SER A 66 -4.38 27.25 10.17
C SER A 66 -4.35 27.59 11.68
N PRO A 67 -3.28 28.24 12.19
CA PRO A 67 -3.24 28.73 13.56
C PRO A 67 -4.04 30.05 13.66
N SER A 68 -5.37 29.96 13.63
CA SER A 68 -6.21 31.03 14.17
C SER A 68 -6.37 30.77 15.67
N ALA A 69 -5.63 31.56 16.44
CA ALA A 69 -5.61 31.59 17.88
C ALA A 69 -7.00 31.45 18.53
N SER A 70 -7.14 30.47 19.41
CA SER A 70 -7.94 30.59 20.62
C SER A 70 -7.49 29.50 21.60
N LEU A 71 -6.82 29.95 22.66
CA LEU A 71 -6.56 29.17 23.85
C LEU A 71 -7.91 28.92 24.52
N ASP A 72 -8.44 27.71 24.43
CA ASP A 72 -9.32 27.17 25.45
C ASP A 72 -9.29 25.65 25.47
N ALA A 73 -9.31 25.12 26.69
CA ALA A 73 -8.93 23.78 27.06
C ALA A 73 -10.01 22.72 26.80
N ALA A 74 -9.55 21.46 26.87
CA ALA A 74 -10.32 20.25 27.13
C ALA A 74 -11.29 19.78 26.04
N ALA A 75 -10.73 19.01 25.09
CA ALA A 75 -11.47 17.95 24.43
C ALA A 75 -10.53 16.78 24.12
N GLU A 76 -10.59 15.73 24.94
CA GLU A 76 -10.34 14.38 24.47
C GLU A 76 -11.36 14.09 23.36
N ARG A 77 -10.97 14.31 22.12
CA ARG A 77 -11.67 13.83 20.94
C ARG A 77 -10.62 13.34 19.96
N ASP A 78 -10.48 12.02 19.94
CA ASP A 78 -10.16 11.20 18.77
C ASP A 78 -9.66 11.98 17.55
N HIS A 79 -8.44 12.50 17.66
CA HIS A 79 -7.70 13.04 16.53
C HIS A 79 -6.91 11.88 15.93
N SER A 80 -7.62 10.87 15.41
CA SER A 80 -7.13 10.16 14.23
C SER A 80 -7.09 11.19 13.11
N ALA A 81 -6.04 12.02 13.11
CA ALA A 81 -5.76 12.96 12.04
C ALA A 81 -5.93 12.18 10.73
N ASP A 82 -6.77 12.69 9.83
CA ASP A 82 -7.28 12.01 8.64
C ASP A 82 -6.13 11.67 7.66
N ARG A 83 -5.30 10.70 8.02
CA ARG A 83 -4.10 10.30 7.29
C ARG A 83 -4.54 9.71 5.96
N LEU A 84 -3.78 10.00 4.91
CA LEU A 84 -4.06 9.45 3.59
C LEU A 84 -4.02 7.92 3.60
N SER A 85 -3.18 7.31 4.43
CA SER A 85 -3.14 5.86 4.66
C SER A 85 -4.45 5.31 5.23
N ASP A 86 -5.19 6.11 6.01
CA ASP A 86 -6.44 5.69 6.63
C ASP A 86 -7.59 5.76 5.63
N ARG A 87 -7.56 6.75 4.73
CA ARG A 87 -8.55 6.95 3.66
C ARG A 87 -8.35 6.07 2.43
N TYR A 88 -7.10 5.88 2.01
CA TYR A 88 -6.77 5.23 0.75
C TYR A 88 -5.97 3.95 0.97
N PRO A 89 -6.55 2.77 0.67
CA PRO A 89 -5.84 1.50 0.83
C PRO A 89 -4.58 1.44 -0.04
N GLU A 90 -4.56 2.09 -1.21
CA GLU A 90 -3.38 2.16 -2.06
C GLU A 90 -2.21 2.88 -1.37
N VAL A 91 -2.49 3.95 -0.63
CA VAL A 91 -1.47 4.66 0.16
C VAL A 91 -1.01 3.81 1.34
N ARG A 92 -1.93 3.05 1.96
CA ARG A 92 -1.58 2.11 3.04
C ARG A 92 -0.68 0.98 2.56
N VAL A 93 -0.93 0.44 1.37
CA VAL A 93 -0.06 -0.54 0.73
C VAL A 93 1.32 0.07 0.50
N LEU A 94 1.41 1.28 -0.07
CA LEU A 94 2.70 1.98 -0.26
C LEU A 94 3.45 2.20 1.05
N LEU A 95 2.75 2.55 2.13
CA LEU A 95 3.34 2.69 3.46
C LEU A 95 4.02 1.40 3.93
N HIS A 96 3.31 0.27 3.87
CA HIS A 96 3.90 -1.00 4.29
C HIS A 96 5.03 -1.45 3.36
N LEU A 97 4.89 -1.29 2.05
CA LEU A 97 5.97 -1.58 1.10
C LEU A 97 7.21 -0.70 1.33
N HIS A 98 7.01 0.58 1.65
CA HIS A 98 8.09 1.49 2.00
C HIS A 98 8.85 1.01 3.23
N HIS A 99 8.16 0.72 4.34
CA HIS A 99 8.81 0.24 5.55
C HIS A 99 9.50 -1.11 5.37
N LEU A 100 8.90 -2.03 4.62
CA LEU A 100 9.54 -3.31 4.26
C LEU A 100 10.86 -3.08 3.53
N ARG A 101 10.86 -2.20 2.52
CA ARG A 101 12.05 -1.89 1.73
C ARG A 101 13.14 -1.23 2.58
N CYS A 102 12.78 -0.30 3.46
CA CYS A 102 13.71 0.33 4.40
C CYS A 102 14.32 -0.71 5.35
N ALA A 103 13.48 -1.51 6.00
CA ALA A 103 13.94 -2.56 6.93
C ALA A 103 14.83 -3.59 6.24
N LEU A 104 14.49 -4.01 5.02
CA LEU A 104 15.28 -4.98 4.24
C LEU A 104 16.63 -4.43 3.80
N ARG A 105 16.70 -3.14 3.46
CA ARG A 105 17.96 -2.48 3.13
C ARG A 105 18.84 -2.37 4.36
N ASP A 106 18.29 -1.88 5.48
CA ASP A 106 19.03 -1.74 6.73
C ASP A 106 19.50 -3.11 7.24
N LEU A 107 18.72 -4.17 7.01
CA LEU A 107 19.08 -5.55 7.32
C LEU A 107 20.35 -6.04 6.57
N GLN A 108 20.66 -5.50 5.38
CA GLN A 108 21.87 -5.86 4.62
C GLN A 108 23.16 -5.39 5.32
N GLU A 109 23.08 -4.25 6.01
CA GLU A 109 24.21 -3.56 6.64
C GLU A 109 24.27 -3.75 8.17
N CYS A 110 23.20 -4.26 8.78
CA CYS A 110 23.10 -4.37 10.23
C CYS A 110 23.98 -5.49 10.83
N PRO A 111 24.44 -5.31 12.08
CA PRO A 111 25.17 -6.35 12.81
C PRO A 111 24.23 -7.49 13.26
N ALA A 112 24.80 -8.67 13.51
CA ALA A 112 24.05 -9.89 13.78
C ALA A 112 22.99 -9.76 14.90
N HIS A 113 23.33 -9.10 16.01
CA HIS A 113 22.44 -8.91 17.17
C HIS A 113 21.24 -8.00 16.90
N ALA A 114 21.30 -7.14 15.87
CA ALA A 114 20.21 -6.22 15.52
C ALA A 114 19.22 -6.83 14.52
N ARG A 115 19.60 -7.93 13.85
CA ARG A 115 18.81 -8.57 12.77
C ARG A 115 17.41 -8.98 13.22
N ARG A 116 17.29 -9.48 14.45
CA ARG A 116 16.02 -9.92 15.04
C ARG A 116 14.97 -8.80 15.06
N THR A 117 15.39 -7.57 15.40
CA THR A 117 14.51 -6.39 15.40
C THR A 117 13.99 -6.09 14.00
N PHE A 118 14.86 -6.13 12.98
CA PHE A 118 14.45 -5.91 11.59
C PHE A 118 13.51 -7.00 11.08
N PHE A 119 13.75 -8.27 11.42
CA PHE A 119 12.80 -9.34 11.09
C PHE A 119 11.44 -9.17 11.77
N SER A 120 11.41 -8.64 13.00
CA SER A 120 10.15 -8.28 13.68
C SER A 120 9.39 -7.20 12.91
N ILE A 121 10.09 -6.12 12.49
CA ILE A 121 9.50 -5.04 11.69
C ILE A 121 8.98 -5.57 10.34
N ILE A 122 9.76 -6.44 9.67
CA ILE A 122 9.35 -7.06 8.41
C ILE A 122 8.10 -7.92 8.61
N GLN A 123 8.06 -8.75 9.67
CA GLN A 123 6.91 -9.60 9.96
C GLN A 123 5.65 -8.77 10.26
N GLU A 124 5.78 -7.70 11.04
CA GLU A 124 4.69 -6.77 11.35
C GLU A 124 4.12 -6.17 10.07
N HIS A 125 4.96 -5.59 9.22
CA HIS A 125 4.50 -4.93 8.00
C HIS A 125 4.01 -5.91 6.93
N LEU A 126 4.55 -7.12 6.83
CA LEU A 126 3.96 -8.15 5.96
C LEU A 126 2.57 -8.57 6.45
N THR A 127 2.37 -8.66 7.76
CA THR A 127 1.06 -9.00 8.34
C THR A 127 0.06 -7.88 8.08
N ALA A 128 0.44 -6.63 8.32
CA ALA A 128 -0.41 -5.47 8.03
C ALA A 128 -0.70 -5.32 6.53
N LEU A 129 0.29 -5.56 5.66
CA LEU A 129 0.13 -5.56 4.22
C LEU A 129 -0.88 -6.62 3.78
N ALA A 130 -0.83 -7.83 4.33
CA ALA A 130 -1.76 -8.91 4.01
C ALA A 130 -3.23 -8.61 4.37
N VAL A 131 -3.48 -7.69 5.30
CA VAL A 131 -4.85 -7.24 5.63
C VAL A 131 -5.43 -6.38 4.51
N VAL A 132 -4.59 -5.59 3.83
CA VAL A 132 -5.02 -4.64 2.79
C VAL A 132 -4.92 -5.25 1.39
N LEU A 133 -3.88 -6.06 1.17
CA LEU A 133 -3.58 -6.76 -0.07
C LEU A 133 -3.39 -8.25 0.29
N PRO A 134 -4.47 -9.05 0.29
CA PRO A 134 -4.46 -10.44 0.77
C PRO A 134 -3.77 -11.38 -0.21
N GLU A 135 -2.46 -11.21 -0.36
CA GLU A 135 -1.62 -12.04 -1.21
C GLU A 135 -1.05 -13.21 -0.40
N PRO A 136 -1.31 -14.48 -0.81
CA PRO A 136 -0.83 -15.67 -0.11
C PRO A 136 0.67 -15.69 0.16
N LEU A 137 1.49 -15.14 -0.74
CA LEU A 137 2.93 -15.07 -0.55
C LEU A 137 3.32 -14.26 0.70
N PHE A 138 2.72 -13.08 0.91
CA PHE A 138 3.01 -12.26 2.09
C PHE A 138 2.58 -12.94 3.38
N ILE A 139 1.42 -13.61 3.37
CA ILE A 139 0.91 -14.38 4.51
C ILE A 139 1.86 -15.52 4.87
N ALA A 140 2.33 -16.26 3.85
CA ALA A 140 3.26 -17.37 4.04
C ALA A 140 4.58 -16.89 4.64
N ILE A 141 5.18 -15.82 4.09
CA ILE A 141 6.45 -15.28 4.59
C ILE A 141 6.28 -14.73 6.02
N ALA A 142 5.23 -13.95 6.29
CA ALA A 142 4.93 -13.45 7.63
C ALA A 142 4.81 -14.60 8.65
N SER A 143 4.14 -15.68 8.28
CA SER A 143 3.96 -16.86 9.13
C SER A 143 5.26 -17.61 9.41
N VAL A 144 6.18 -17.66 8.43
CA VAL A 144 7.51 -18.27 8.60
C VAL A 144 8.36 -17.38 9.52
N LEU A 145 8.39 -16.08 9.29
CA LEU A 145 9.13 -15.14 10.13
C LEU A 145 8.61 -15.14 11.57
N HIS A 146 7.30 -15.20 11.78
CA HIS A 146 6.70 -15.31 13.11
C HIS A 146 7.23 -16.53 13.86
N ARG A 147 7.35 -17.68 13.20
CA ARG A 147 7.91 -18.91 13.80
C ARG A 147 9.40 -18.77 14.13
N PHE A 148 10.18 -18.14 13.25
CA PHE A 148 11.60 -17.91 13.50
C PHE A 148 11.81 -16.95 14.67
N LEU A 149 11.01 -15.89 14.75
CA LEU A 149 11.01 -14.95 15.87
C LEU A 149 10.54 -15.60 17.18
N ALA A 150 9.64 -16.59 17.14
CA ALA A 150 9.26 -17.34 18.34
C ALA A 150 10.37 -18.25 18.89
N THR A 151 11.44 -18.48 18.11
CA THR A 151 12.59 -19.26 18.54
C THR A 151 13.60 -18.35 19.25
N ASP A 152 14.12 -18.79 20.41
CA ASP A 152 15.13 -18.05 21.21
C ASP A 152 16.56 -18.10 20.63
N SER A 153 16.73 -18.70 19.45
CA SER A 153 18.03 -18.80 18.78
C SER A 153 18.11 -17.83 17.61
N ASP A 154 19.10 -16.94 17.66
CA ASP A 154 19.42 -16.01 16.57
C ASP A 154 20.09 -16.70 15.38
N GLU A 155 20.51 -17.97 15.51
CA GLU A 155 21.10 -18.74 14.42
C GLU A 155 20.14 -18.95 13.25
N VAL A 156 18.83 -18.95 13.50
CA VAL A 156 17.81 -19.09 12.44
C VAL A 156 17.71 -17.82 11.59
N LEU A 157 18.05 -16.67 12.18
CA LEU A 157 18.02 -15.36 11.55
C LEU A 157 19.41 -14.92 11.05
N ALA A 158 20.40 -15.81 11.10
CA ALA A 158 21.75 -15.53 10.63
C ALA A 158 21.76 -15.13 9.14
N LYS A 159 22.67 -14.22 8.78
CA LYS A 159 22.77 -13.65 7.42
C LYS A 159 22.87 -14.73 6.36
N ASP A 160 23.73 -15.72 6.56
CA ASP A 160 23.99 -16.77 5.58
C ASP A 160 22.76 -17.64 5.27
N ARG A 161 21.81 -17.73 6.21
CA ARG A 161 20.59 -18.54 6.06
C ARG A 161 19.44 -17.74 5.45
N CYS A 162 19.37 -16.45 5.76
CA CYS A 162 18.27 -15.59 5.33
C CYS A 162 18.60 -14.75 4.10
N HIS A 163 19.86 -14.63 3.69
CA HIS A 163 20.27 -13.71 2.62
C HIS A 163 19.46 -13.88 1.33
N VAL A 164 19.22 -15.12 0.90
CA VAL A 164 18.39 -15.39 -0.30
C VAL A 164 16.96 -14.89 -0.09
N LEU A 165 16.35 -15.17 1.06
CA LEU A 165 15.01 -14.67 1.39
C LEU A 165 14.96 -13.14 1.40
N GLU A 166 15.96 -12.48 1.98
CA GLU A 166 16.05 -11.01 2.04
C GLU A 166 16.07 -10.39 0.64
N VAL A 167 16.95 -10.89 -0.24
CA VAL A 167 17.08 -10.42 -1.61
C VAL A 167 15.78 -10.65 -2.39
N GLN A 168 15.17 -11.83 -2.24
CA GLN A 168 13.90 -12.11 -2.91
C GLN A 168 12.77 -11.23 -2.40
N LEU A 169 12.72 -10.97 -1.09
CA LEU A 169 11.69 -10.13 -0.51
C LEU A 169 11.82 -8.68 -0.99
N ILE A 170 13.03 -8.16 -1.17
CA ILE A 170 13.27 -6.85 -1.80
C ILE A 170 12.64 -6.81 -3.19
N HIS A 171 12.96 -7.79 -4.05
CA HIS A 171 12.42 -7.82 -5.41
C HIS A 171 10.89 -7.93 -5.43
N ILE A 172 10.31 -8.75 -4.56
CA ILE A 172 8.85 -8.87 -4.44
C ILE A 172 8.23 -7.52 -4.04
N VAL A 173 8.80 -6.84 -3.06
CA VAL A 173 8.32 -5.53 -2.58
C VAL A 173 8.40 -4.49 -3.69
N GLU A 174 9.51 -4.43 -4.43
CA GLU A 174 9.70 -3.49 -5.54
C GLU A 174 8.76 -3.78 -6.72
N ALA A 175 8.56 -5.05 -7.07
CA ALA A 175 7.62 -5.46 -8.10
C ALA A 175 6.18 -5.11 -7.71
N THR A 176 5.81 -5.33 -6.44
CA THR A 176 4.49 -4.99 -5.90
C THR A 176 4.24 -3.49 -5.94
N GLN A 177 5.22 -2.69 -5.53
CA GLN A 177 5.13 -1.23 -5.60
C GLN A 177 4.94 -0.76 -7.05
N THR A 178 5.71 -1.32 -7.98
CA THR A 178 5.61 -1.00 -9.41
C THR A 178 4.24 -1.35 -9.98
N GLU A 179 3.71 -2.52 -9.66
CA GLU A 179 2.39 -2.96 -10.12
C GLU A 179 1.27 -2.09 -9.54
N LEU A 180 1.35 -1.73 -8.25
CA LEU A 180 0.39 -0.82 -7.64
C LEU A 180 0.38 0.55 -8.33
N LEU A 181 1.55 1.13 -8.56
CA LEU A 181 1.66 2.42 -9.27
C LEU A 181 1.14 2.31 -10.70
N ARG A 182 1.40 1.20 -11.40
CA ARG A 182 0.87 0.94 -12.74
C ARG A 182 -0.65 0.84 -12.74
N ALA A 183 -1.23 0.03 -11.84
CA ALA A 183 -2.67 -0.21 -11.74
C ALA A 183 -3.45 1.07 -11.38
N THR A 184 -2.84 1.96 -10.59
CA THR A 184 -3.44 3.24 -10.16
C THR A 184 -3.10 4.41 -11.09
N LYS A 185 -2.37 4.16 -12.20
CA LYS A 185 -1.79 5.21 -13.06
C LYS A 185 -1.08 6.29 -12.23
N HIS A 186 -0.18 5.87 -11.35
CA HIS A 186 0.56 6.72 -10.42
C HIS A 186 -0.34 7.47 -9.43
N LEU A 187 -1.29 6.76 -8.80
CA LEU A 187 -2.28 7.32 -7.87
C LEU A 187 -3.12 8.47 -8.46
N THR A 188 -3.31 8.49 -9.78
CA THR A 188 -4.26 9.42 -10.43
C THR A 188 -5.67 8.85 -10.45
N MET A 189 -5.81 7.53 -10.37
CA MET A 189 -7.09 6.82 -10.33
C MET A 189 -7.04 5.69 -9.30
N ARG A 190 -8.18 5.40 -8.68
CA ARG A 190 -8.31 4.23 -7.80
C ARG A 190 -8.23 2.95 -8.62
N ALA A 191 -7.57 1.93 -8.06
CA ALA A 191 -7.55 0.61 -8.66
C ALA A 191 -8.76 -0.18 -8.17
N GLY A 192 -9.59 -0.70 -9.09
CA GLY A 192 -10.66 -1.61 -8.72
C GLY A 192 -10.16 -3.00 -8.31
N VAL A 193 -9.17 -3.52 -9.03
CA VAL A 193 -8.47 -4.78 -8.71
C VAL A 193 -7.00 -4.57 -8.99
N VAL A 194 -6.14 -4.85 -8.00
CA VAL A 194 -4.69 -4.92 -8.18
C VAL A 194 -4.33 -6.39 -8.34
N THR A 195 -3.85 -6.77 -9.51
CA THR A 195 -3.37 -8.14 -9.76
C THR A 195 -1.86 -8.14 -9.74
N LEU A 196 -1.25 -8.76 -8.73
CA LEU A 196 0.19 -8.90 -8.67
C LEU A 196 0.66 -9.90 -9.72
N ARG A 197 1.37 -9.40 -10.73
CA ARG A 197 2.03 -10.22 -11.74
C ARG A 197 3.51 -10.23 -11.45
N PHE A 198 3.92 -11.23 -10.69
CA PHE A 198 5.32 -11.59 -10.64
C PHE A 198 5.65 -12.23 -11.99
N HIS A 199 6.20 -11.43 -12.90
CA HIS A 199 6.87 -11.96 -14.08
C HIS A 199 7.99 -12.92 -13.61
N HIS A 200 8.48 -13.77 -14.51
CA HIS A 200 9.32 -14.96 -14.28
C HIS A 200 10.64 -14.79 -13.47
N ASP A 201 10.78 -13.71 -12.71
CA ASP A 201 11.92 -13.32 -11.89
C ASP A 201 11.74 -13.64 -10.39
N ILE A 202 10.65 -14.29 -9.95
CA ILE A 202 10.68 -14.99 -8.66
C ILE A 202 11.32 -16.36 -8.91
N PRO A 203 12.56 -16.61 -8.47
CA PRO A 203 13.21 -17.88 -8.66
C PRO A 203 12.63 -18.85 -7.64
N TYR A 204 11.56 -19.53 -8.04
CA TYR A 204 11.30 -20.88 -7.56
C TYR A 204 11.99 -21.87 -8.50
N LEU A 205 13.32 -21.78 -8.58
CA LEU A 205 14.21 -22.81 -9.13
C LEU A 205 15.54 -22.79 -8.38
#